data_AF-A0A4Y4K959-F1
#
_entry.id   AF-A0A4Y4K959-F1
#
_cell.length_a   1.000
_cell.length_b   1.000
_cell.length_c   1.000
_cell.angle_alpha   90.00
_cell.angle_beta   90.00
_cell.angle_gamma   90.00
#
_symmetry.space_group_name_H-M   'P 1'
#
loop_
_entity.id
_entity.type
_entity.pdbx_description
1 polymer ?
#
loop_
_entity_poly.entity_id
_entity_poly.type
_entity_poly.pdbx_seq_one_letter_code
_entity_poly.pdbx_strand_id
1 'polypeptide(L)'
;MQWSTLVATSVGTVLGVIATLVADHVRWRRDRRERDRDTLRTTFTEYLAALSTARDAFARMEPSPDRVGKGHVAVGEHGVYAAQQQLELVAQRTLVDKAGRATLSVLDFHDTVVAGHAPDSSEYVRAWRAARQARTALIEEMRIALQRT
;
A
#
# COMPACT_ATOMS: atom_id res chain seq x y z
N MET A 1 54.55 31.89 19.57
CA MET A 1 53.71 32.34 18.44
C MET A 1 53.44 31.27 17.38
N GLN A 2 54.24 30.21 17.23
CA GLN A 2 54.01 29.14 16.23
C GLN A 2 53.00 28.05 16.67
N TRP A 3 52.83 27.85 17.97
CA TRP A 3 51.98 26.79 18.51
C TRP A 3 50.48 27.08 18.36
N SER A 4 50.08 28.34 18.46
CA SER A 4 48.69 28.79 18.27
C SER A 4 48.18 28.54 16.84
N THR A 5 49.04 28.65 15.83
CA THR A 5 48.68 28.45 14.42
C THR A 5 48.46 26.97 14.13
N LEU A 6 49.33 26.09 14.65
CA LEU A 6 49.17 24.64 14.53
C LEU A 6 47.90 24.14 15.23
N VAL A 7 47.58 24.67 16.41
CA VAL A 7 46.34 24.38 17.13
C VAL A 7 45.12 24.88 16.35
N ALA A 8 45.16 26.09 15.78
CA ALA A 8 44.04 26.61 15.00
C ALA A 8 43.76 25.80 13.72
N THR A 9 44.80 25.38 12.99
CA THR A 9 44.63 24.57 11.77
C THR A 9 44.09 23.18 12.09
N SER A 10 44.65 22.52 13.11
CA SER A 10 44.20 21.17 13.52
C SER A 10 42.75 21.18 14.01
N VAL A 11 42.34 22.20 14.78
CA VAL A 11 40.94 22.39 15.19
C VAL A 11 40.04 22.63 13.96
N GLY A 12 40.46 23.46 13.01
CA GLY A 12 39.70 23.71 11.78
C GLY A 12 39.51 22.45 10.93
N THR A 13 40.54 21.62 10.80
CA THR A 13 40.45 20.35 10.06
C THR A 13 39.53 19.36 10.76
N VAL A 14 39.62 19.21 12.08
CA VAL A 14 38.74 18.31 12.85
C VAL A 14 37.29 18.76 12.77
N LEU A 15 37.02 20.07 12.91
CA LEU A 15 35.68 20.63 12.77
C LEU A 15 35.13 20.43 11.35
N GLY A 16 35.96 20.61 10.32
CA GLY A 16 35.59 20.34 8.93
C GLY A 16 35.17 18.88 8.70
N VAL A 17 35.95 17.92 9.21
CA VAL A 17 35.65 16.48 9.09
C VAL A 17 34.36 16.12 9.84
N ILE A 18 34.15 16.65 11.05
CA ILE A 18 32.91 16.41 11.81
C ILE A 18 31.70 17.00 11.08
N ALA A 19 31.83 18.20 10.51
CA ALA A 19 30.75 18.82 9.73
C ALA A 19 30.39 17.99 8.48
N THR A 20 31.39 17.45 7.78
CA THR A 20 31.17 16.56 6.62
C THR A 20 30.49 15.25 7.03
N LEU A 21 30.93 14.61 8.12
CA LEU A 21 30.32 13.37 8.61
C LEU A 21 28.86 13.57 9.05
N VAL A 22 28.55 14.69 9.70
CA VAL A 22 27.17 15.03 10.08
C VAL A 22 26.33 15.32 8.84
N ALA A 23 26.85 16.05 7.86
CA ALA A 23 26.16 16.33 6.60
C ALA A 23 25.86 15.03 5.82
N ASP A 24 26.84 14.13 5.73
CA ASP A 24 26.67 12.83 5.09
C ASP A 24 25.69 11.94 5.85
N HIS A 25 25.73 11.95 7.19
CA HIS A 25 24.77 11.20 8.00
C HIS A 25 23.34 11.71 7.81
N VAL A 26 23.14 13.03 7.79
CA VAL A 26 21.83 13.66 7.53
C VAL A 26 21.34 13.33 6.13
N ARG A 27 22.22 13.41 5.12
CA ARG A 27 21.91 13.07 3.73
C ARG A 27 21.52 11.61 3.58
N TRP A 28 22.31 10.70 4.15
CA TRP A 28 22.02 9.26 4.12
C TRP A 28 20.71 8.91 4.84
N ARG A 29 20.42 9.56 5.98
CA ARG A 29 19.15 9.40 6.69
C ARG A 29 17.96 9.90 5.86
N ARG A 30 18.13 11.01 5.13
CA ARG A 30 17.12 11.55 4.22
C ARG A 30 16.88 10.59 3.05
N ASP A 31 17.93 10.15 2.37
CA ASP A 31 17.84 9.26 1.21
C ASP A 31 17.21 7.91 1.59
N ARG A 32 17.47 7.40 2.80
CA ARG A 32 16.81 6.19 3.31
C ARG A 32 15.31 6.40 3.52
N ARG A 33 14.92 7.49 4.18
CA ARG A 33 13.49 7.81 4.39
C ARG A 33 12.73 7.98 3.08
N GLU A 34 13.36 8.62 2.10
CA GLU A 34 12.76 8.82 0.78
C GLU A 34 12.58 7.49 0.04
N ARG A 35 13.58 6.60 0.08
CA ARG A 35 13.48 5.24 -0.46
C ARG A 35 12.43 4.37 0.25
N ASP A 36 12.34 4.45 1.57
CA ASP A 36 11.34 3.70 2.35
C ASP A 36 9.93 4.18 2.00
N ARG A 37 9.75 5.51 1.87
CA ARG A 37 8.48 6.13 1.45
C ARG A 37 8.08 5.73 0.04
N ASP A 38 9.03 5.73 -0.89
CA ASP A 38 8.78 5.32 -2.28
C ASP A 38 8.42 3.83 -2.36
N THR A 39 9.13 2.97 -1.62
CA THR A 39 8.80 1.55 -1.51
C THR A 39 7.38 1.36 -1.01
N LEU A 40 7.02 2.04 0.08
CA LEU A 40 5.68 1.97 0.68
C LEU A 40 4.60 2.45 -0.31
N ARG A 41 4.84 3.57 -1.00
CA ARG A 41 3.93 4.11 -2.01
C ARG A 41 3.74 3.13 -3.16
N THR A 42 4.81 2.54 -3.66
CA THR A 42 4.78 1.53 -4.74
C THR A 42 3.93 0.33 -4.33
N THR A 43 4.20 -0.27 -3.17
CA THR A 43 3.42 -1.41 -2.67
C THR A 43 1.93 -1.07 -2.49
N PHE A 44 1.61 0.13 -2.00
CA PHE A 44 0.21 0.59 -1.90
C PHE A 44 -0.47 0.69 -3.26
N THR A 45 0.22 1.26 -4.25
CA THR A 45 -0.33 1.40 -5.61
C THR A 45 -0.50 0.06 -6.31
N GLU A 46 0.44 -0.87 -6.16
CA GLU A 46 0.38 -2.22 -6.74
C GLU A 46 -0.82 -2.99 -6.19
N TYR A 47 -1.03 -2.95 -4.88
CA TYR A 47 -2.18 -3.58 -4.24
C TYR A 47 -3.51 -2.99 -4.70
N LEU A 48 -3.63 -1.65 -4.70
CA LEU A 48 -4.86 -0.99 -5.14
C LEU A 48 -5.15 -1.25 -6.63
N ALA A 49 -4.12 -1.33 -7.47
CA ALA A 49 -4.25 -1.65 -8.88
C ALA A 49 -4.78 -3.07 -9.07
N ALA A 50 -4.14 -4.07 -8.47
CA ALA A 50 -4.56 -5.47 -8.53
C ALA A 50 -6.02 -5.64 -8.07
N LEU A 51 -6.38 -5.03 -6.93
CA LEU A 51 -7.73 -5.11 -6.38
C LEU A 51 -8.77 -4.44 -7.28
N SER A 52 -8.43 -3.30 -7.88
CA SER A 52 -9.34 -2.59 -8.80
C SER A 52 -9.53 -3.36 -10.09
N THR A 53 -8.45 -3.93 -10.66
CA THR A 53 -8.50 -4.79 -11.84
C THR A 53 -9.39 -6.01 -11.60
N ALA A 54 -9.26 -6.68 -10.46
CA ALA A 54 -10.11 -7.81 -10.09
C ALA A 54 -11.59 -7.42 -10.02
N ARG A 55 -11.92 -6.37 -9.26
CA ARG A 55 -13.30 -5.88 -9.15
C ARG A 55 -13.90 -5.51 -10.50
N ASP A 56 -13.13 -4.82 -11.35
CA ASP A 56 -13.59 -4.39 -12.66
C ASP A 56 -13.80 -5.58 -13.61
N ALA A 57 -12.98 -6.63 -13.50
CA ALA A 57 -13.20 -7.88 -14.21
C ALA A 57 -14.51 -8.56 -13.75
N PHE A 58 -14.76 -8.60 -12.44
CA PHE A 58 -15.97 -9.20 -11.88
C PHE A 58 -17.22 -8.46 -12.30
N ALA A 59 -17.19 -7.12 -12.33
CA ALA A 59 -18.33 -6.30 -12.76
C ALA A 59 -18.76 -6.58 -14.22
N ARG A 60 -17.90 -7.19 -15.04
CA ARG A 60 -18.18 -7.57 -16.44
C ARG A 60 -18.46 -9.06 -16.62
N MET A 61 -18.44 -9.85 -15.55
CA MET A 61 -18.62 -11.29 -15.63
C MET A 61 -20.08 -11.64 -15.88
N GLU A 62 -20.32 -12.66 -16.69
CA GLU A 62 -21.66 -13.22 -16.86
C GLU A 62 -22.10 -14.01 -15.61
N PRO A 63 -23.40 -14.03 -15.30
CA PRO A 63 -23.95 -14.86 -14.24
C PRO A 63 -23.54 -16.33 -14.41
N SER A 64 -23.01 -16.92 -13.34
CA SER A 64 -22.62 -18.32 -13.30
C SER A 64 -22.70 -18.82 -11.85
N PRO A 65 -23.87 -19.32 -11.41
CA PRO A 65 -24.08 -19.74 -10.02
C PRO A 65 -23.08 -20.80 -9.54
N ASP A 66 -22.56 -21.63 -10.43
CA ASP A 66 -21.52 -22.63 -10.14
C ASP A 66 -20.17 -22.03 -9.73
N ARG A 67 -19.99 -20.71 -9.88
CA ARG A 67 -18.80 -19.96 -9.48
C ARG A 67 -18.95 -19.24 -8.14
N VAL A 68 -20.13 -19.27 -7.52
CA VAL A 68 -20.32 -18.71 -6.16
C VAL A 68 -19.35 -19.40 -5.19
N GLY A 69 -18.65 -18.62 -4.36
CA GLY A 69 -17.66 -19.11 -3.41
C GLY A 69 -16.30 -19.44 -4.03
N LYS A 70 -16.15 -19.32 -5.36
CA LYS A 70 -14.86 -19.50 -6.06
C LYS A 70 -14.13 -18.17 -6.32
N GLY A 71 -14.63 -17.07 -5.75
CA GLY A 71 -14.02 -15.75 -5.92
C GLY A 71 -12.54 -15.70 -5.50
N HIS A 72 -12.10 -16.52 -4.54
CA HIS A 72 -10.71 -16.55 -4.08
C HIS A 72 -9.76 -16.92 -5.24
N VAL A 73 -10.13 -17.87 -6.08
CA VAL A 73 -9.32 -18.24 -7.26
C VAL A 73 -9.26 -17.06 -8.23
N ALA A 74 -10.40 -16.45 -8.53
CA ALA A 74 -10.52 -15.35 -9.47
C ALA A 74 -9.76 -14.09 -9.01
N VAL A 75 -9.78 -13.77 -7.72
CA VAL A 75 -9.02 -12.65 -7.12
C VAL A 75 -7.52 -12.94 -7.17
N GLY A 76 -7.11 -14.20 -6.96
CA GLY A 76 -5.73 -14.64 -7.06
C GLY A 76 -5.15 -14.50 -8.46
N GLU A 77 -5.91 -14.82 -9.50
CA GLU A 77 -5.51 -14.67 -10.91
C GLU A 77 -5.18 -13.22 -11.30
N HIS A 78 -5.75 -12.25 -10.58
CA HIS A 78 -5.46 -10.82 -10.75
C HIS A 78 -4.30 -10.33 -9.88
N GLY A 79 -3.56 -11.22 -9.23
CA GLY A 79 -2.35 -10.90 -8.45
C GLY A 79 -2.62 -10.24 -7.10
N VAL A 80 -3.88 -10.22 -6.63
CA VAL A 80 -4.26 -9.53 -5.39
C VAL A 80 -3.57 -10.14 -4.17
N TYR A 81 -3.44 -11.47 -4.08
CA TYR A 81 -2.75 -12.10 -2.94
C TYR A 81 -1.25 -11.82 -2.93
N ALA A 82 -0.60 -11.81 -4.10
CA ALA A 82 0.82 -11.48 -4.18
C ALA A 82 1.06 -10.03 -3.70
N ALA A 83 0.24 -9.09 -4.15
CA ALA A 83 0.32 -7.71 -3.71
C ALA A 83 -0.05 -7.55 -2.21
N GLN A 84 -0.98 -8.36 -1.70
CA GLN A 84 -1.34 -8.36 -0.28
C GLN A 84 -0.17 -8.86 0.60
N GLN A 85 0.52 -9.91 0.17
CA GLN A 85 1.70 -10.41 0.88
C GLN A 85 2.82 -9.36 0.93
N GLN A 86 3.06 -8.65 -0.17
CA GLN A 86 4.02 -7.54 -0.18
C GLN A 86 3.60 -6.44 0.80
N LEU A 87 2.30 -6.12 0.84
CA LEU A 87 1.75 -5.14 1.76
C LEU A 87 1.94 -5.56 3.23
N GLU A 88 1.74 -6.84 3.56
CA GLU A 88 1.92 -7.40 4.90
C GLU A 88 3.37 -7.28 5.41
N LEU A 89 4.36 -7.25 4.51
CA LEU A 89 5.76 -7.09 4.88
C LEU A 89 6.13 -5.66 5.28
N VAL A 90 5.45 -4.65 4.72
CA VAL A 90 5.85 -3.24 4.84
C VAL A 90 4.86 -2.39 5.64
N ALA A 91 3.61 -2.82 5.76
CA ALA A 91 2.55 -2.02 6.35
C ALA A 91 2.27 -2.35 7.82
N GLN A 92 1.70 -1.37 8.52
CA GLN A 92 1.21 -1.55 9.88
C GLN A 92 -0.04 -2.44 9.91
N ARG A 93 -0.23 -3.18 11.00
CA ARG A 93 -1.35 -4.13 11.18
C ARG A 93 -2.72 -3.52 10.88
N THR A 94 -2.98 -2.29 11.30
CA THR A 94 -4.25 -1.60 11.03
C THR A 94 -4.54 -1.44 9.54
N LEU A 95 -3.51 -1.20 8.73
CA LEU A 95 -3.63 -1.08 7.28
C LEU A 95 -3.86 -2.45 6.64
N VAL A 96 -3.12 -3.47 7.08
CA VAL A 96 -3.31 -4.87 6.66
C VAL A 96 -4.74 -5.33 6.94
N ASP A 97 -5.30 -5.04 8.11
CA ASP A 97 -6.68 -5.38 8.47
C ASP A 97 -7.72 -4.70 7.56
N LYS A 98 -7.42 -3.49 7.06
CA LYS A 98 -8.29 -2.82 6.07
C LYS A 98 -8.09 -3.35 4.67
N ALA A 99 -6.88 -3.76 4.31
CA ALA A 99 -6.59 -4.42 3.05
C ALA A 99 -7.37 -5.73 2.95
N GLY A 100 -7.28 -6.60 3.98
CA GLY A 100 -8.05 -7.84 4.06
C GLY A 100 -9.55 -7.62 3.94
N ARG A 101 -10.10 -6.61 4.65
CA ARG A 101 -11.52 -6.23 4.51
C ARG A 101 -11.89 -5.79 3.09
N ALA A 102 -11.01 -5.05 2.42
CA ALA A 102 -11.22 -4.65 1.03
C ALA A 102 -11.22 -5.87 0.08
N THR A 103 -10.29 -6.82 0.26
CA THR A 103 -10.27 -8.09 -0.50
C THR A 103 -11.57 -8.88 -0.29
N LEU A 104 -11.97 -9.09 0.96
CA LEU A 104 -13.20 -9.80 1.29
C LEU A 104 -14.43 -9.14 0.65
N SER A 105 -14.53 -7.81 0.71
CA SER A 105 -15.65 -7.10 0.07
C SER A 105 -15.70 -7.23 -1.46
N VAL A 106 -14.54 -7.45 -2.11
CA VAL A 106 -14.47 -7.72 -3.55
C VAL A 106 -14.84 -9.17 -3.86
N LEU A 107 -14.56 -10.11 -2.96
CA LEU A 107 -15.03 -11.49 -3.04
C LEU A 107 -16.55 -11.58 -2.87
N ASP A 108 -17.11 -10.86 -1.90
CA ASP A 108 -18.57 -10.80 -1.71
C ASP A 108 -19.25 -10.18 -2.96
N PHE A 109 -18.61 -9.17 -3.56
CA PHE A 109 -19.07 -8.59 -4.82
C PHE A 109 -19.00 -9.58 -5.98
N HIS A 110 -17.91 -10.34 -6.13
CA HIS A 110 -17.81 -11.42 -7.10
C HIS A 110 -18.98 -12.40 -6.96
N ASP A 111 -19.21 -12.89 -5.74
CA ASP A 111 -20.25 -13.89 -5.46
C ASP A 111 -21.64 -13.35 -5.78
N THR A 112 -21.89 -12.07 -5.52
CA THR A 112 -23.14 -11.39 -5.89
C THR A 112 -23.33 -11.31 -7.41
N VAL A 113 -22.26 -10.99 -8.17
CA VAL A 113 -22.33 -10.92 -9.63
C VAL A 113 -22.58 -12.30 -10.24
N VAL A 114 -21.80 -13.30 -9.83
CA VAL A 114 -21.92 -14.65 -10.42
C VAL A 114 -23.19 -15.36 -9.99
N ALA A 115 -23.78 -15.00 -8.85
CA ALA A 115 -25.14 -15.43 -8.48
C ALA A 115 -26.23 -14.87 -9.41
N GLY A 116 -25.91 -13.89 -10.26
CA GLY A 116 -26.83 -13.34 -11.26
C GLY A 116 -27.74 -12.22 -10.75
N HIS A 117 -27.37 -11.57 -9.64
CA HIS A 117 -28.10 -10.41 -9.16
C HIS A 117 -28.01 -9.25 -10.15
N ALA A 118 -29.15 -8.70 -10.54
CA ALA A 118 -29.21 -7.57 -11.47
C ALA A 118 -28.52 -6.31 -10.89
N PRO A 119 -27.96 -5.41 -11.71
CA PRO A 119 -27.24 -4.23 -11.23
C PRO A 119 -28.05 -3.25 -10.37
N ASP A 120 -29.38 -3.25 -10.54
CA ASP A 120 -30.33 -2.45 -9.76
C ASP A 120 -30.88 -3.17 -8.53
N SER A 121 -30.56 -4.46 -8.36
CA SER A 121 -30.95 -5.24 -7.20
C SER A 121 -30.32 -4.71 -5.91
N SER A 122 -31.03 -4.89 -4.80
CA SER A 122 -30.55 -4.44 -3.50
C SER A 122 -29.27 -5.15 -3.07
N GLU A 123 -29.09 -6.41 -3.49
CA GLU A 123 -27.96 -7.27 -3.24
C GLU A 123 -26.72 -6.73 -3.95
N TYR A 124 -26.83 -6.48 -5.27
CA TYR A 124 -25.75 -5.91 -6.07
C TYR A 124 -25.32 -4.54 -5.53
N VAL A 125 -26.28 -3.64 -5.30
CA VAL A 125 -25.99 -2.28 -4.82
C VAL A 125 -25.32 -2.30 -3.43
N ARG A 126 -25.75 -3.22 -2.55
CA ARG A 126 -25.11 -3.39 -1.23
C ARG A 126 -23.68 -3.88 -1.35
N ALA A 127 -23.44 -4.94 -2.13
CA ALA A 127 -22.10 -5.50 -2.32
C ALA A 127 -21.15 -4.48 -2.97
N TRP A 128 -21.61 -3.79 -4.03
CA TRP A 128 -20.85 -2.73 -4.69
C TRP A 128 -20.49 -1.59 -3.73
N ARG A 129 -21.45 -1.15 -2.91
CA ARG A 129 -21.23 -0.09 -1.91
C ARG A 129 -20.26 -0.54 -0.83
N ALA A 130 -20.37 -1.77 -0.34
CA ALA A 130 -19.45 -2.33 0.65
C ALA A 130 -18.02 -2.35 0.11
N ALA A 131 -17.82 -2.84 -1.12
CA ALA A 131 -16.51 -2.82 -1.78
C ALA A 131 -15.96 -1.40 -1.94
N ARG A 132 -16.80 -0.45 -2.32
CA ARG A 132 -16.42 0.96 -2.45
C ARG A 132 -16.01 1.58 -1.11
N GLN A 133 -16.75 1.28 -0.04
CA GLN A 133 -16.48 1.79 1.32
C GLN A 133 -15.18 1.20 1.89
N ALA A 134 -14.98 -0.12 1.76
CA ALA A 134 -13.77 -0.78 2.22
C ALA A 134 -12.52 -0.23 1.50
N ARG A 135 -12.60 -0.02 0.18
CA ARG A 135 -11.52 0.63 -0.59
C ARG A 135 -11.25 2.06 -0.12
N THR A 136 -12.28 2.86 0.14
CA THR A 136 -12.09 4.23 0.67
C THR A 136 -11.41 4.19 2.03
N ALA A 137 -11.87 3.34 2.94
CA ALA A 137 -11.31 3.22 4.28
C ALA A 137 -9.83 2.78 4.26
N LEU A 138 -9.46 1.91 3.30
CA LEU A 138 -8.07 1.52 3.06
C LEU A 138 -7.22 2.70 2.56
N ILE A 139 -7.70 3.45 1.55
CA ILE A 139 -6.98 4.60 0.99
C ILE A 139 -6.72 5.65 2.07
N GLU A 140 -7.67 5.88 2.98
CA GLU A 140 -7.47 6.80 4.09
C GLU A 140 -6.37 6.33 5.04
N GLU A 141 -6.29 5.03 5.38
CA GLU A 141 -5.16 4.52 6.17
C GLU A 141 -3.84 4.60 5.43
N MET A 142 -3.82 4.34 4.12
CA MET A 142 -2.61 4.50 3.30
C MET A 142 -2.13 5.96 3.31
N ARG A 143 -3.06 6.93 3.24
CA ARG A 143 -2.72 8.36 3.35
C ARG A 143 -2.13 8.69 4.73
N ILE A 144 -2.72 8.18 5.80
CA ILE A 144 -2.22 8.37 7.17
C ILE A 144 -0.82 7.75 7.31
N ALA A 145 -0.61 6.54 6.80
CA ALA A 145 0.68 5.86 6.84
C ALA A 145 1.77 6.66 6.12
N LEU A 146 1.46 7.17 4.92
CA LEU A 146 2.37 8.04 4.16
C LEU A 146 2.61 9.40 4.83
N GLN A 147 1.78 9.87 5.75
CA GLN A 147 2.04 11.13 6.47
C GLN A 147 2.96 10.93 7.69
N ARG A 148 3.09 9.69 8.19
CA ARG A 148 3.86 9.35 9.40
C ARG A 148 5.32 9.00 9.14
N THR A 149 5.66 8.61 7.90
CA THR A 149 7.03 8.33 7.41
C THR A 149 7.71 9.57 6.86
#